data_AF-A0A562K4L5-F1
#
_entry.id   AF-A0A562K4L5-F1
#
_cell.length_a   1.000
_cell.length_b   1.000
_cell.length_c   1.000
_cell.angle_alpha   90.00
_cell.angle_beta   90.00
_cell.angle_gamma   90.00
#
_symmetry.space_group_name_H-M   'P 1'
#
loop_
_entity.id
_entity.type
_entity.pdbx_description
1 polymer ?
#
loop_
_entity_poly.entity_id
_entity_poly.type
_entity_poly.pdbx_seq_one_letter_code
_entity_poly.pdbx_strand_id
1 'polypeptide(L)'
;MRNLAKFEIIGRIGKIDTHSNVTHIKVAANYPRKDEATGEWSDETYWNRVTVFGERTRKYIADKAQVGDLIRVEGRMRDSSYEKGGETVYTVDRLVDHFGILATKAEAA
;
A
#
# COMPACT_ATOMS: atom_id res chain seq x y z
N MET A 1 7.63 -11.27 -26.75
CA MET A 1 6.34 -11.22 -26.01
C MET A 1 6.60 -10.54 -24.67
N ARG A 2 5.76 -9.59 -24.21
CA ARG A 2 5.98 -8.85 -22.95
C ARG A 2 4.95 -9.31 -21.91
N ASN A 3 5.40 -10.01 -20.88
CA ASN A 3 4.53 -10.51 -19.79
C ASN A 3 4.45 -9.48 -18.65
N LEU A 4 3.41 -9.60 -17.82
CA LEU A 4 3.08 -8.62 -16.78
C LEU A 4 2.59 -9.33 -15.51
N ALA A 5 3.16 -8.96 -14.36
CA ALA A 5 2.60 -9.21 -13.04
C ALA A 5 2.30 -7.85 -12.41
N LYS A 6 1.02 -7.57 -12.11
CA LYS A 6 0.54 -6.24 -11.70
C LYS A 6 -0.28 -6.31 -10.42
N PHE A 7 -0.28 -5.21 -9.68
CA PHE A 7 -1.22 -4.98 -8.59
C PHE A 7 -1.88 -3.61 -8.71
N GLU A 8 -3.03 -3.47 -8.07
CA GLU A 8 -3.72 -2.20 -7.81
C GLU A 8 -4.23 -2.23 -6.37
N ILE A 9 -4.07 -1.12 -5.65
CA ILE A 9 -4.69 -0.92 -4.33
C ILE A 9 -5.34 0.46 -4.32
N ILE A 10 -6.62 0.49 -3.98
CA ILE A 10 -7.35 1.69 -3.60
C ILE A 10 -7.60 1.60 -2.10
N GLY A 11 -7.06 2.54 -1.34
CA GLY A 11 -7.09 2.44 0.13
C GLY A 11 -6.50 3.67 0.81
N ARG A 12 -6.52 3.67 2.14
CA ARG A 12 -6.06 4.82 2.93
C ARG A 12 -4.62 4.66 3.41
N ILE A 13 -3.85 5.75 3.40
CA ILE A 13 -2.50 5.76 3.97
C ILE A 13 -2.58 5.60 5.49
N GLY A 14 -2.02 4.53 6.04
CA GLY A 14 -1.86 4.37 7.50
C GLY A 14 -0.47 4.76 8.01
N LYS A 15 0.56 4.67 7.17
CA LYS A 15 1.93 5.10 7.51
C LYS A 15 2.73 5.41 6.25
N ILE A 16 3.54 6.47 6.32
CA ILE A 16 4.59 6.80 5.35
C ILE A 16 5.93 6.66 6.07
N ASP A 17 6.84 5.86 5.51
CA ASP A 17 8.18 5.61 6.04
C ASP A 17 9.22 5.91 4.96
N THR A 18 9.88 7.06 5.08
CA THR A 18 10.79 7.58 4.05
C THR A 18 12.24 7.36 4.45
N HIS A 19 12.99 6.76 3.52
CA HIS A 19 14.44 6.56 3.58
C HIS A 19 15.11 7.33 2.43
N SER A 20 16.44 7.39 2.43
CA SER A 20 17.22 8.16 1.44
C SER A 20 16.84 7.87 -0.01
N ASN A 21 16.69 6.60 -0.38
CA ASN A 21 16.44 6.16 -1.75
C ASN A 21 15.12 5.39 -1.95
N VAL A 22 14.29 5.27 -0.91
CA VAL A 22 13.04 4.51 -0.97
C VAL A 22 12.00 5.10 -0.02
N THR A 23 10.73 5.05 -0.41
CA THR A 23 9.61 5.36 0.48
C THR A 23 8.69 4.15 0.56
N HIS A 24 8.41 3.69 1.78
CA HIS A 24 7.43 2.64 2.03
C HIS A 24 6.12 3.26 2.51
N ILE A 25 5.01 2.76 1.99
CA ILE A 25 3.67 3.18 2.41
C ILE A 25 2.90 1.95 2.88
N LYS A 26 2.27 2.07 4.04
CA LYS A 26 1.32 1.08 4.55
C LYS A 26 -0.10 1.55 4.20
N VAL A 27 -0.79 0.79 3.36
CA VAL A 27 -2.12 1.11 2.83
C VAL A 27 -3.15 0.17 3.45
N ALA A 28 -4.22 0.75 4.02
CA ALA A 28 -5.38 0.02 4.51
C ALA A 28 -6.40 -0.16 3.39
N ALA A 29 -6.78 -1.40 3.12
CA ALA A 29 -7.96 -1.75 2.33
C ALA A 29 -9.00 -2.36 3.27
N ASN A 30 -10.17 -1.72 3.36
CA ASN A 30 -11.25 -2.14 4.26
C ASN A 30 -12.27 -2.96 3.48
N TYR A 31 -12.68 -4.09 4.04
CA TYR A 31 -13.69 -4.97 3.47
C TYR A 31 -14.82 -5.15 4.48
N PRO A 32 -16.06 -4.80 4.13
CA PRO A 32 -17.20 -5.06 5.00
C PRO A 32 -17.42 -6.57 5.08
N ARG A 33 -17.44 -7.10 6.30
CA ARG A 33 -17.64 -8.51 6.60
C ARG A 33 -18.81 -8.65 7.55
N LYS A 34 -19.75 -9.50 7.19
CA LYS A 34 -20.85 -9.89 8.06
C LYS A 34 -20.44 -11.11 8.88
N ASP A 35 -20.61 -11.03 10.19
CA ASP A 35 -20.46 -12.18 11.08
C ASP A 35 -21.69 -13.09 10.92
N GLU A 36 -21.46 -14.37 10.61
CA GLU A 36 -22.55 -15.33 10.36
C GLU A 36 -23.29 -15.76 11.64
N ALA A 37 -22.63 -15.68 12.80
CA ALA A 37 -23.20 -16.08 14.08
C ALA A 37 -24.03 -14.95 14.71
N THR A 38 -23.56 -13.70 14.64
CA THR A 38 -24.24 -12.54 15.25
C THR A 38 -25.09 -11.75 14.26
N GLY A 39 -24.81 -11.87 12.95
CA GLY A 39 -25.45 -11.08 11.91
C GLY A 39 -24.97 -9.63 11.83
N GLU A 40 -23.99 -9.24 12.64
CA GLU A 40 -23.43 -7.89 12.69
C GLU A 40 -22.44 -7.63 11.56
N TRP A 41 -22.36 -6.37 11.12
CA TRP A 41 -21.36 -5.93 10.15
C TRP A 41 -20.11 -5.42 10.87
N SER A 42 -18.94 -5.85 10.40
CA SER A 42 -17.63 -5.42 10.86
C SER A 42 -16.75 -5.07 9.67
N ASP A 43 -15.75 -4.21 9.87
CA ASP A 43 -14.75 -3.91 8.84
C ASP A 43 -13.49 -4.74 9.06
N GLU A 44 -13.17 -5.61 8.09
CA GLU A 44 -11.90 -6.32 8.05
C GLU A 44 -10.87 -5.49 7.28
N THR A 45 -9.80 -5.07 7.96
CA THR A 45 -8.76 -4.20 7.36
C THR A 45 -7.53 -5.01 6.94
N TYR A 46 -7.24 -5.05 5.64
CA TYR A 46 -6.01 -5.62 5.11
C TYR A 46 -4.95 -4.55 4.89
N TRP A 47 -3.84 -4.71 5.61
CA TRP A 47 -2.71 -3.82 5.56
C TRP A 47 -1.68 -4.28 4.53
N ASN A 48 -1.47 -3.46 3.51
CA ASN A 48 -0.56 -3.74 2.40
C ASN A 48 0.62 -2.79 2.42
N ARG A 49 1.85 -3.32 2.39
CA ARG A 49 3.06 -2.49 2.20
C ARG A 49 3.36 -2.36 0.72
N VAL A 50 3.54 -1.12 0.27
CA VAL A 50 4.03 -0.80 -1.08
C VAL A 50 5.35 -0.03 -1.00
N THR A 51 6.16 -0.16 -2.05
CA THR A 51 7.52 0.39 -2.12
C THR A 51 7.65 1.30 -3.33
N VAL A 52 8.11 2.53 -3.09
CA VAL A 52 8.30 3.56 -4.09
C VAL A 52 9.78 3.89 -4.21
N PHE A 53 10.36 3.68 -5.39
CA PHE A 53 11.77 4.04 -5.65
C PHE A 53 11.91 5.33 -6.47
N GLY A 54 11.00 5.58 -7.41
CA GLY A 54 11.08 6.71 -8.34
C GLY A 54 11.11 8.05 -7.62
N GLU A 55 12.20 8.81 -7.79
CA GLU A 55 12.48 10.07 -7.08
C GLU A 55 11.33 11.08 -7.23
N ARG A 56 10.83 11.27 -8.46
CA ARG A 56 9.69 12.16 -8.73
C ARG A 56 8.46 11.78 -7.91
N THR A 57 8.12 10.50 -7.85
CA THR A 57 6.97 10.00 -7.09
C THR A 57 7.20 10.16 -5.59
N ARG A 58 8.42 9.89 -5.10
CA ARG A 58 8.77 10.09 -3.69
C ARG A 58 8.67 11.56 -3.27
N LYS A 59 9.16 12.48 -4.10
CA LYS A 59 9.02 13.92 -3.85
C LYS A 59 7.55 14.35 -3.82
N TYR A 60 6.75 13.88 -4.79
CA TYR A 60 5.30 14.14 -4.79
C TYR A 60 4.61 13.63 -3.51
N ILE A 61 4.93 12.42 -3.06
CA ILE A 61 4.41 11.86 -1.80
C ILE A 61 4.81 12.73 -0.61
N ALA A 62 6.08 13.12 -0.52
CA ALA A 62 6.58 13.96 0.57
C ALA A 62 5.90 15.34 0.61
N ASP A 63 5.62 15.92 -0.56
CA ASP A 63 5.05 17.26 -0.68
C ASP A 63 3.52 17.29 -0.52
N LYS A 64 2.81 16.19 -0.84
CA LYS A 64 1.35 16.19 -1.03
C LYS A 64 0.58 15.15 -0.23
N ALA A 65 1.18 14.02 0.12
CA ALA A 65 0.47 12.91 0.76
C ALA A 65 0.57 13.00 2.29
N GLN A 66 -0.52 12.69 2.97
CA GLN A 66 -0.58 12.59 4.43
C GLN A 66 -1.27 11.30 4.87
N VAL A 67 -1.01 10.90 6.13
CA VAL A 67 -1.70 9.77 6.75
C VAL A 67 -3.21 10.06 6.77
N GLY A 68 -4.00 9.12 6.26
CA GLY A 68 -5.45 9.19 6.12
C GLY A 68 -5.95 9.45 4.70
N ASP A 69 -5.09 9.94 3.79
CA ASP A 69 -5.50 10.18 2.41
C ASP A 69 -5.93 8.88 1.72
N LEU A 70 -7.00 8.98 0.93
CA LEU A 70 -7.43 7.93 0.02
C LEU A 70 -6.55 7.99 -1.22
N ILE A 71 -5.88 6.89 -1.54
CA ILE A 71 -4.94 6.79 -2.65
C ILE A 71 -5.30 5.63 -3.58
N ARG A 72 -4.82 5.74 -4.82
CA ARG A 72 -4.71 4.65 -5.79
C ARG A 72 -3.25 4.42 -6.08
N VAL A 73 -2.79 3.17 -5.93
CA VAL A 73 -1.43 2.75 -6.27
C VAL A 73 -1.47 1.57 -7.21
N GLU A 74 -0.70 1.65 -8.28
CA GLU A 74 -0.54 0.59 -9.26
C GLU A 74 0.94 0.34 -9.50
N GLY A 75 1.25 -0.89 -9.90
CA GLY A 75 2.60 -1.21 -10.31
C GLY A 75 2.80 -2.69 -10.51
N ARG A 76 4.02 -3.14 -10.23
CA ARG A 76 4.43 -4.54 -10.42
C ARG A 76 4.66 -5.22 -9.10
N MET A 77 4.43 -6.53 -9.09
CA MET A 77 4.69 -7.35 -7.93
C MET A 77 5.57 -8.55 -8.25
N ARG A 78 6.30 -8.99 -7.23
CA ARG A 78 7.08 -10.22 -7.27
C ARG A 78 7.11 -10.84 -5.88
N ASP A 79 7.19 -12.16 -5.83
CA ASP A 79 7.55 -12.85 -4.62
C ASP A 79 9.04 -12.61 -4.33
N SER A 80 9.38 -12.49 -3.06
CA SER A 80 10.75 -12.28 -2.60
C SER A 80 10.95 -13.00 -1.28
N SER A 81 12.19 -13.33 -0.96
CA SER A 81 12.56 -13.90 0.32
C SER A 81 13.88 -13.32 0.82
N TYR A 82 14.07 -13.35 2.14
CA TYR A 82 15.32 -12.96 2.78
C TYR A 82 15.55 -13.79 4.04
N GLU A 83 16.81 -13.94 4.42
CA GLU A 83 17.19 -14.65 5.64
C GLU A 83 17.14 -13.72 6.85
N LYS A 84 16.50 -14.18 7.93
CA LYS A 84 16.49 -13.46 9.20
C LYS A 84 16.58 -14.45 10.36
N GLY A 85 17.68 -14.39 11.10
CA GLY A 85 17.88 -15.26 12.26
C GLY A 85 18.00 -16.75 11.94
N GLY A 86 18.43 -17.10 10.72
CA GLY A 86 18.55 -18.49 10.26
C GLY A 86 17.28 -19.08 9.64
N GLU A 87 16.22 -18.27 9.48
CA GLU A 87 15.00 -18.66 8.80
C GLU A 87 14.76 -17.83 7.53
N THR A 88 14.29 -18.50 6.47
CA THR A 88 13.83 -17.87 5.24
C THR A 88 12.46 -17.23 5.44
N VAL A 89 12.37 -15.91 5.31
CA VAL A 89 11.10 -15.17 5.36
C VAL A 89 10.60 -14.90 3.95
N TYR A 90 9.41 -15.39 3.62
CA TYR A 90 8.74 -15.10 2.35
C TYR A 90 7.94 -13.80 2.42
N THR A 91 7.99 -13.03 1.34
CA THR A 91 7.36 -11.71 1.22
C THR A 91 6.90 -11.47 -0.20
N VAL A 92 6.07 -10.44 -0.37
CA VAL A 92 5.65 -9.95 -1.69
C VAL A 92 6.06 -8.49 -1.81
N ASP A 93 6.95 -8.23 -2.76
CA ASP A 93 7.34 -6.87 -3.12
C ASP A 93 6.26 -6.26 -4.02
N ARG A 94 5.70 -5.14 -3.61
CA ARG A 94 4.77 -4.32 -4.42
C ARG A 94 5.48 -3.03 -4.82
N LEU A 95 6.02 -3.00 -6.02
CA LEU A 95 6.79 -1.88 -6.55
C LEU A 95 5.86 -0.92 -7.28
N VAL A 96 5.73 0.29 -6.77
CA VAL A 96 4.82 1.31 -7.29
C VAL A 96 5.39 1.93 -8.57
N ASP A 97 4.63 1.84 -9.66
CA ASP A 97 4.90 2.55 -10.92
C ASP A 97 4.00 3.80 -11.02
N HIS A 98 2.77 3.76 -10.49
CA HIS A 98 1.82 4.89 -10.47
C HIS A 98 1.23 5.13 -9.07
N PHE A 99 1.17 6.40 -8.66
CA PHE A 99 0.63 6.85 -7.38
C PHE A 99 -0.30 8.04 -7.61
N GLY A 100 -1.51 7.99 -7.07
CA GLY A 100 -2.47 9.09 -7.11
C GLY A 100 -3.19 9.24 -5.77
N ILE A 101 -3.38 10.49 -5.35
CA ILE A 101 -4.29 10.83 -4.25
C ILE A 101 -5.67 11.04 -4.86
N LEU A 102 -6.66 10.29 -4.37
CA LEU A 102 -8.05 10.36 -4.84
C LEU A 102 -8.89 11.32 -4.00
N ALA A 103 -8.64 11.35 -2.68
CA ALA A 103 -9.27 12.29 -1.75
C ALA A 103 -8.35 12.53 -0.56
N THR A 104 -8.28 13.78 -0.10
CA THR A 104 -7.49 14.10 1.08
C THR A 104 -8.26 13.79 2.36
N LYS A 105 -7.56 13.52 3.47
CA LYS A 105 -8.19 13.31 4.78
C LYS A 105 -9.16 14.44 5.16
N ALA A 106 -8.82 15.69 4.80
CA ALA A 106 -9.62 16.86 5.14
C ALA A 106 -10.96 16.93 4.39
N GLU A 107 -11.05 16.34 3.20
CA GLU A 107 -12.28 16.31 2.39
C GLU A 107 -13.23 15.16 2.79
N ALA A 108 -12.75 14.20 3.57
CA ALA A 108 -13.52 13.03 4.02
C ALA A 108 -14.06 13.16 5.45
N ALA A 109 -13.84 14.30 6.11
CA ALA A 109 -14.35 14.66 7.44
C ALA A 109 -15.54 15.61 7.32
#